data_AF-A0A9D5Z4V7-F1
#
_entry.id   AF-A0A9D5Z4V7-F1
#
_cell.length_a   1.000
_cell.length_b   1.000
_cell.length_c   1.000
_cell.angle_alpha   90.00
_cell.angle_beta   90.00
_cell.angle_gamma   90.00
#
_symmetry.space_group_name_H-M   'P 1'
#
loop_
_entity.id
_entity.type
_entity.pdbx_description
1 polymer ?
#
loop_
_entity_poly.entity_id
_entity_poly.type
_entity_poly.pdbx_seq_one_letter_code
_entity_poly.pdbx_strand_id
1 'polypeptide(L)'
;PTRVWLSAQKRVGFDLLLKAIEELVGKEIAEYTLKIPANAGHYLSQFYQLEALQNQEYDEVGNCIFSVRLPVSNWNRLLKQSQGELENFIIEQSTDTVVC
;
A
#
# COMPACT_ATOMS: atom_id res chain seq x y z
N PRO A 1 -5.37 9.50 18.29
CA PRO A 1 -4.44 8.73 19.15
C PRO A 1 -4.79 8.88 20.64
N THR A 2 -4.89 7.74 21.34
CA THR A 2 -5.26 7.66 22.77
C THR A 2 -4.01 7.53 23.64
N ARG A 3 -3.96 8.23 24.77
CA ARG A 3 -2.79 8.18 25.68
C ARG A 3 -2.87 6.92 26.56
N VAL A 4 -1.91 6.02 26.40
CA VAL A 4 -1.76 4.81 27.22
C VAL A 4 -0.65 4.96 28.24
N TRP A 5 -0.87 4.44 29.45
CA TRP A 5 0.13 4.43 30.53
C TRP A 5 0.72 3.03 30.65
N LEU A 6 2.06 2.94 30.65
CA LEU A 6 2.78 1.67 30.73
C LEU A 6 3.84 1.68 31.84
N SER A 7 4.07 0.52 32.44
CA SER A 7 5.19 0.28 33.37
C SER A 7 6.09 -0.82 32.81
N ALA A 8 7.29 -0.44 32.38
CA ALA A 8 8.27 -1.37 31.80
C ALA A 8 8.75 -2.43 32.81
N GLN A 9 8.89 -2.08 34.08
CA GLN A 9 9.36 -2.99 35.13
C GLN A 9 8.32 -4.05 35.51
N LYS A 10 7.04 -3.66 35.58
CA LYS A 10 5.95 -4.56 35.97
C LYS A 10 5.26 -5.22 34.79
N ARG A 11 5.68 -4.90 33.56
CA ARG A 11 5.08 -5.34 32.29
C ARG A 11 3.57 -5.06 32.18
N VAL A 12 3.10 -4.03 32.88
CA VAL A 12 1.68 -3.62 32.91
C VAL A 12 1.43 -2.58 31.83
N GLY A 13 0.32 -2.73 31.09
CA GLY A 13 -0.12 -1.78 30.07
C GLY A 13 0.42 -2.06 28.65
N PHE A 14 1.14 -3.16 28.45
CA PHE A 14 1.59 -3.59 27.13
C PHE A 14 0.42 -3.97 26.22
N ASP A 15 -0.63 -4.61 26.73
CA ASP A 15 -1.81 -4.97 25.93
C ASP A 15 -2.55 -3.73 25.42
N LEU A 16 -2.64 -2.67 26.24
CA LEU A 16 -3.23 -1.38 25.85
C LEU A 16 -2.38 -0.66 24.82
N LEU A 17 -1.05 -0.74 24.93
CA LEU A 17 -0.14 -0.20 23.94
C LEU A 17 -0.29 -0.94 22.61
N LEU A 18 -0.35 -2.27 22.65
CA LEU A 18 -0.51 -3.11 21.45
C LEU A 18 -1.84 -2.80 20.77
N LYS A 19 -2.93 -2.71 21.53
CA LYS A 19 -4.24 -2.29 21.04
C LYS A 19 -4.24 -0.88 20.43
N ALA A 20 -3.59 0.09 21.07
CA ALA A 20 -3.48 1.44 20.53
C ALA A 20 -2.63 1.50 19.26
N ILE A 21 -1.62 0.63 19.13
CA ILE A 21 -0.84 0.46 17.90
C ILE A 21 -1.71 -0.19 16.83
N GLU A 22 -2.45 -1.27 17.14
CA GLU A 22 -3.38 -1.92 16.21
C GLU A 22 -4.45 -0.96 15.71
N GLU A 23 -5.05 -0.13 16.57
CA GLU A 23 -6.02 0.89 16.16
C GLU A 23 -5.39 1.96 15.24
N LEU A 24 -4.10 2.26 15.39
CA LEU A 24 -3.37 3.16 14.48
C LEU A 24 -2.85 2.44 13.22
N VAL A 25 -2.75 1.11 13.27
CA VAL A 25 -2.21 0.23 12.24
C VAL A 25 -3.33 -0.58 11.57
N GLY A 26 -4.60 -0.25 11.84
CA GLY A 26 -5.76 -0.66 11.07
C GLY A 26 -5.58 -0.16 9.64
N LYS A 27 -4.94 -0.98 8.82
CA LYS A 27 -4.51 -0.62 7.48
C LYS A 27 -5.57 -1.14 6.53
N GLU A 28 -6.45 -0.25 6.10
CA GLU A 28 -7.18 -0.44 4.87
C GLU A 28 -6.16 -0.81 3.78
N ILE A 29 -6.35 -1.98 3.17
CA ILE A 29 -5.50 -2.45 2.10
C ILE A 29 -6.24 -2.14 0.80
N ALA A 30 -5.58 -1.40 -0.08
CA ALA A 30 -6.09 -1.19 -1.41
C ALA A 30 -5.32 -2.08 -2.39
N GLU A 31 -6.07 -2.64 -3.31
CA GLU A 31 -5.60 -3.41 -4.44
C GLU A 31 -5.90 -2.63 -5.72
N TYR A 32 -4.86 -2.36 -6.51
CA TYR A 32 -4.97 -1.62 -7.76
C TYR A 32 -4.36 -2.45 -8.88
N THR A 33 -5.05 -2.54 -10.01
CA THR A 33 -4.48 -3.08 -11.24
C THR A 33 -4.05 -1.92 -12.13
N LEU A 34 -2.76 -1.88 -12.44
CA LEU A 34 -2.11 -0.82 -13.21
C LEU A 34 -1.68 -1.35 -14.58
N LYS A 35 -1.82 -0.53 -15.61
CA LYS A 35 -1.19 -0.74 -16.93
C LYS A 35 -0.16 0.34 -17.17
N ILE A 36 1.09 -0.04 -17.01
CA ILE A 36 2.24 0.83 -17.21
C ILE A 36 2.79 0.64 -18.63
N PRO A 37 2.75 1.69 -19.46
CA PRO A 37 3.38 1.66 -20.77
C PRO A 37 4.92 1.62 -20.67
N ALA A 38 5.59 1.15 -21.71
CA ALA A 38 7.05 0.99 -21.73
C ALA A 38 7.82 2.32 -21.49
N ASN A 39 7.23 3.46 -21.82
CA ASN A 39 7.80 4.79 -21.55
C ASN A 39 7.78 5.16 -20.05
N ALA A 40 6.94 4.52 -19.24
CA ALA A 40 6.74 4.79 -17.82
C ALA A 40 7.36 3.68 -16.93
N GLY A 41 8.35 2.94 -17.43
CA GLY A 41 9.00 1.82 -16.74
C GLY A 41 9.69 2.17 -15.42
N HIS A 42 9.92 3.45 -15.12
CA HIS A 42 10.45 3.89 -13.82
C HIS A 42 9.46 3.64 -12.66
N TYR A 43 8.15 3.66 -12.92
CA TYR A 43 7.16 3.26 -11.92
C TYR A 43 7.23 1.76 -11.64
N LEU A 44 7.45 0.95 -12.69
CA LEU A 44 7.62 -0.50 -12.53
C LEU A 44 8.82 -0.83 -11.63
N SER A 45 9.97 -0.17 -11.83
CA SER A 45 11.15 -0.35 -10.97
C SER A 45 10.88 0.08 -9.52
N GLN A 46 10.11 1.16 -9.30
CA GLN A 46 9.68 1.58 -7.97
C GLN A 46 8.80 0.53 -7.29
N PHE A 47 7.83 -0.07 -8.00
CA PHE A 47 6.98 -1.14 -7.43
C PHE A 47 7.77 -2.42 -7.14
N TYR A 48 8.79 -2.76 -7.93
CA TYR A 48 9.71 -3.85 -7.62
C TYR A 48 10.49 -3.61 -6.32
N GLN A 49 11.01 -2.41 -6.11
CA GLN A 49 11.73 -2.07 -4.88
C GLN A 49 10.85 -2.13 -3.62
N LEU A 50 9.54 -1.94 -3.78
CA LEU A 50 8.57 -2.01 -2.71
C LEU A 50 8.02 -3.42 -2.47
N GLU A 51 8.43 -4.41 -3.27
CA GLU A 51 7.94 -5.80 -3.23
C GLU A 51 6.40 -5.90 -3.24
N ALA A 52 5.73 -4.90 -3.82
CA ALA A 52 4.27 -4.75 -3.76
C ALA A 52 3.56 -5.28 -5.02
N LEU A 53 4.33 -5.67 -6.04
CA LEU A 53 3.86 -6.09 -7.35
C LEU A 53 3.35 -7.55 -7.31
N GLN A 54 2.19 -7.79 -7.90
CA GLN A 54 1.49 -9.08 -7.99
C GLN A 54 0.98 -9.29 -9.43
N ASN A 55 0.89 -10.55 -9.87
CA ASN A 55 0.30 -10.95 -11.15
C ASN A 55 0.74 -10.09 -12.35
N GLN A 56 2.04 -10.15 -12.67
CA GLN A 56 2.61 -9.37 -13.76
C GLN A 56 2.42 -10.06 -15.10
N GLU A 57 1.83 -9.33 -16.05
CA GLU A 57 1.61 -9.77 -17.43
C GLU A 57 2.03 -8.68 -18.42
N TYR A 58 2.35 -9.10 -19.65
CA TYR A 58 2.71 -8.18 -20.72
C TYR A 58 1.73 -8.32 -21.87
N ASP A 59 1.22 -7.18 -22.33
CA ASP A 59 0.33 -7.07 -23.49
C ASP A 59 1.12 -7.19 -24.81
N GLU A 60 0.44 -7.45 -25.93
CA GLU A 60 1.05 -7.60 -27.27
C GLU A 60 1.77 -6.32 -27.73
N VAL A 61 1.39 -5.17 -27.17
CA VAL A 61 1.98 -3.85 -27.42
C VAL A 61 3.20 -3.56 -26.51
N GLY A 62 3.53 -4.48 -25.60
CA GLY A 62 4.64 -4.34 -24.64
C GLY A 62 4.30 -3.51 -23.40
N ASN A 63 3.02 -3.27 -23.13
CA ASN A 63 2.57 -2.65 -21.88
C ASN A 63 2.63 -3.69 -20.75
N CYS A 64 3.07 -3.27 -19.57
CA CYS A 64 3.10 -4.12 -18.39
C CYS A 64 1.82 -3.93 -17.59
N ILE A 65 1.07 -5.00 -17.36
CA ILE A 65 -0.14 -5.02 -16.54
C ILE A 65 0.21 -5.77 -15.26
N PHE A 66 -0.10 -5.19 -14.10
CA PHE A 66 0.15 -5.85 -12.82
C PHE A 66 -0.81 -5.34 -11.74
N SER A 67 -1.06 -6.18 -10.75
CA SER A 67 -1.80 -5.82 -9.55
C SER A 67 -0.83 -5.39 -8.46
N VAL A 68 -1.21 -4.42 -7.64
CA VAL A 68 -0.43 -3.97 -6.48
C VAL A 68 -1.32 -3.96 -5.27
N ARG A 69 -0.88 -4.61 -4.20
CA ARG A 69 -1.60 -4.67 -2.94
C ARG A 69 -0.79 -3.97 -1.86
N LEU A 70 -1.31 -2.84 -1.37
CA LEU A 70 -0.61 -2.04 -0.37
C LEU A 70 -1.58 -1.28 0.55
N PRO A 71 -1.14 -0.83 1.73
CA PRO A 71 -1.95 0.05 2.56
C PRO A 71 -2.36 1.33 1.82
N VAL A 72 -3.60 1.79 2.01
CA VAL A 72 -4.12 3.04 1.40
C VAL A 72 -3.20 4.23 1.69
N SER A 73 -2.62 4.31 2.89
CA SER A 73 -1.67 5.35 3.27
C SER A 73 -0.39 5.34 2.42
N ASN A 74 0.13 4.15 2.10
CA ASN A 74 1.29 4.00 1.22
C ASN A 74 0.93 4.40 -0.22
N TRP A 75 -0.28 4.04 -0.67
CA TRP A 75 -0.75 4.39 -2.02
C TRP A 75 -0.86 5.89 -2.18
N ASN A 76 -1.52 6.55 -1.24
CA ASN A 76 -1.62 8.01 -1.19
C ASN A 76 -0.26 8.71 -1.14
N ARG A 77 0.76 8.07 -0.54
CA ARG A 77 2.13 8.59 -0.55
C ARG A 77 2.77 8.48 -1.93
N LEU A 78 2.63 7.34 -2.61
CA LEU A 78 3.13 7.15 -3.97
C LEU A 78 2.46 8.12 -4.94
N LEU A 79 1.15 8.30 -4.81
CA LEU A 79 0.38 9.25 -5.61
C LEU A 79 0.89 10.68 -5.51
N LYS A 80 1.20 11.13 -4.28
CA LYS A 80 1.78 12.46 -4.05
C LYS A 80 3.17 12.60 -4.64
N GLN A 81 3.97 11.53 -4.59
CA GLN A 81 5.33 11.51 -5.14
C GLN A 81 5.32 11.55 -6.68
N SER A 82 4.36 10.87 -7.31
CA SER A 82 4.16 10.87 -8.77
C SER A 82 3.37 12.08 -9.28
N GLN A 83 3.05 13.05 -8.42
CA GLN A 83 2.22 14.22 -8.76
C GLN A 83 0.86 13.84 -9.39
N GLY A 84 0.32 12.67 -9.05
CA GLY A 84 -0.94 12.15 -9.57
C GLY A 84 -0.83 11.38 -10.90
N GLU A 85 0.36 11.25 -11.50
CA GLU A 85 0.51 10.52 -12.78
C GLU A 85 0.07 9.07 -12.69
N LEU A 86 0.24 8.43 -11.52
CA LEU A 86 -0.14 7.03 -11.29
C LEU A 86 -1.63 6.77 -11.47
N GLU A 87 -2.51 7.75 -11.26
CA GLU A 87 -3.96 7.57 -11.43
C GLU A 87 -4.34 7.28 -12.88
N ASN A 88 -3.57 7.83 -13.83
CA ASN A 88 -3.83 7.66 -15.26
C ASN A 88 -3.58 6.22 -15.74
N PHE A 89 -2.87 5.41 -14.94
CA PHE A 89 -2.52 4.04 -15.28
C PHE A 89 -3.42 3.01 -14.59
N ILE A 90 -4.37 3.43 -13.74
CA ILE A 90 -5.29 2.52 -13.04
C ILE A 90 -6.32 1.99 -14.03
N ILE A 91 -6.41 0.67 -14.14
CA ILE A 91 -7.50 -0.03 -14.85
C ILE A 91 -8.59 -0.44 -13.88
N GLU A 92 -8.21 -0.96 -12.71
CA GLU A 92 -9.13 -1.50 -11.72
C GLU A 92 -8.68 -1.13 -10.30
N GLN A 93 -9.64 -0.88 -9.42
CA GLN A 93 -9.40 -0.59 -8.01
C GLN A 93 -10.38 -1.37 -7.13
N SER A 94 -9.85 -2.09 -6.15
CA SER A 94 -10.61 -2.75 -5.09
C SER A 94 -10.05 -2.30 -3.74
N THR A 95 -10.89 -1.76 -2.87
CA THR A 95 -10.48 -1.38 -1.51
C THR A 95 -11.05 -2.39 -0.54
N ASP A 96 -10.18 -3.24 0.00
CA ASP A 96 -10.57 -4.20 1.04
C ASP A 96 -10.28 -3.61 2.41
N THR A 97 -11.34 -3.41 3.19
CA THR A 97 -11.20 -3.11 4.61
C THR A 97 -10.85 -4.42 5.32
N VAL A 98 -9.56 -4.69 5.47
CA VAL A 98 -9.10 -5.81 6.29
C VAL A 98 -9.36 -5.45 7.75
N VAL A 99 -10.44 -5.98 8.29
CA VAL A 99 -10.70 -5.99 9.74
C VAL A 99 -9.80 -7.05 10.33
N CYS A 100 -8.62 -6.66 10.81
CA CYS A 100 -7.76 -7.51 11.63
C CYS A 100 -8.38 -7.73 13.01
#